data_AF-A0A554L3X7-F1
#
_entry.id   AF-A0A554L3X7-F1
#
_cell.length_a   1.000
_cell.length_b   1.000
_cell.length_c   1.000
_cell.angle_alpha   90.00
_cell.angle_beta   90.00
_cell.angle_gamma   90.00
#
_symmetry.space_group_name_H-M   'P 1'
#
loop_
_entity.id
_entity.type
_entity.pdbx_description
1 polymer ?
#
loop_
_entity_poly.entity_id
_entity_poly.type
_entity_poly.pdbx_seq_one_letter_code
_entity_poly.pdbx_strand_id
1 'polypeptide(L)'
;MTYQIDQSGKIEQTSKDTVIAYSNGTKFAVVVPRRLKRKVQEIFRLHGFTSLFVYYLFSVGVFYLLSNLKEKSSVTIDTEYPGKDKIIKQFATSLLKNNNKIEHEISFARIGNRPPAHYAAKDVFDKKIKPDKILNLEDIIKAIKKTDGRLRECISTLVDAQARSTNKRYHKPTKKSIRKKKK
;
A
#
# COMPACT_ATOMS: atom_id res chain seq x y z
N MET A 1 13.84 17.23 10.65
CA MET A 1 14.60 16.05 10.20
C MET A 1 14.30 15.78 8.73
N THR A 2 15.26 15.21 7.99
CA THR A 2 15.12 14.96 6.55
C THR A 2 15.16 13.46 6.27
N TYR A 3 14.10 12.92 5.67
CA TYR A 3 14.00 11.51 5.30
C TYR A 3 14.05 11.35 3.79
N GLN A 4 14.72 10.30 3.34
CA GLN A 4 14.68 9.87 1.94
C GLN A 4 13.80 8.63 1.83
N ILE A 5 12.89 8.61 0.86
CA ILE A 5 12.05 7.44 0.52
C ILE A 5 12.52 6.86 -0.81
N ASP A 6 12.73 5.55 -0.81
CA ASP A 6 13.08 4.77 -1.99
C ASP A 6 12.23 3.48 -2.05
N GLN A 7 12.21 2.82 -3.19
CA GLN A 7 11.50 1.55 -3.40
C GLN A 7 12.37 0.45 -4.02
N SER A 8 11.96 -0.79 -3.80
CA SER A 8 12.51 -1.97 -4.46
C SER A 8 11.39 -2.81 -5.05
N GLY A 9 11.44 -3.02 -6.37
CA GLY A 9 10.37 -3.62 -7.16
C GLY A 9 9.22 -2.64 -7.43
N LYS A 10 8.73 -2.57 -8.67
CA LYS A 10 7.71 -1.56 -9.04
C LYS A 10 6.28 -2.00 -8.74
N ILE A 11 5.38 -1.06 -8.49
CA ILE A 11 3.98 -1.38 -8.16
C ILE A 11 3.28 -2.10 -9.33
N GLU A 12 3.50 -1.65 -10.56
CA GLU A 12 2.96 -2.25 -11.78
C GLU A 12 3.48 -3.67 -12.05
N GLN A 13 4.62 -4.06 -11.48
CA GLN A 13 5.13 -5.42 -11.53
C GLN A 13 4.36 -6.33 -10.56
N THR A 14 3.12 -6.66 -10.91
CA THR A 14 2.20 -7.43 -10.05
C THR A 14 2.58 -8.91 -9.88
N SER A 15 3.68 -9.36 -10.50
CA SER A 15 4.29 -10.67 -10.27
C SER A 15 5.22 -10.73 -9.06
N LYS A 16 5.73 -9.59 -8.61
CA LYS A 16 6.67 -9.48 -7.48
C LYS A 16 6.07 -8.63 -6.36
N ASP A 17 6.59 -8.77 -5.16
CA ASP A 17 6.25 -7.85 -4.07
C ASP A 17 6.93 -6.50 -4.35
N THR A 18 6.49 -5.43 -3.69
CA THR A 18 7.17 -4.11 -3.72
C THR A 18 7.51 -3.73 -2.29
N VAL A 19 8.70 -3.19 -2.06
CA VAL A 19 9.09 -2.62 -0.78
C VAL A 19 9.26 -1.13 -0.95
N ILE A 20 8.71 -0.34 -0.05
CA ILE A 20 8.91 1.11 0.03
C ILE A 20 9.45 1.39 1.42
N ALA A 21 10.56 2.11 1.52
CA ALA A 21 11.22 2.36 2.80
C ALA A 21 11.73 3.79 2.91
N TYR A 22 11.90 4.28 4.13
CA TYR A 22 12.72 5.46 4.39
C TYR A 22 13.99 5.14 5.17
N SER A 23 14.94 6.08 5.11
CA SER A 23 16.09 6.10 6.03
C SER A 23 16.47 7.54 6.41
N ASN A 24 16.79 7.76 7.69
CA ASN A 24 17.47 8.94 8.24
C ASN A 24 18.14 8.56 9.58
N GLY A 25 19.13 7.67 9.54
CA GLY A 25 19.71 7.04 10.72
C GLY A 25 18.86 5.91 11.34
N THR A 26 17.53 6.00 11.23
CA THR A 26 16.58 4.90 11.46
C THR A 26 15.95 4.44 10.15
N LYS A 27 15.53 3.17 10.08
CA LYS A 27 14.93 2.55 8.89
C LYS A 27 13.50 2.09 9.21
N PHE A 28 12.60 2.23 8.26
CA PHE A 28 11.27 1.63 8.31
C PHE A 28 10.84 1.23 6.91
N ALA A 29 10.33 0.01 6.76
CA ALA A 29 9.99 -0.59 5.48
C ALA A 29 8.56 -1.16 5.45
N VAL A 30 7.84 -0.82 4.38
CA VAL A 30 6.49 -1.30 4.08
C VAL A 30 6.53 -2.19 2.85
N VAL A 31 6.02 -3.41 2.97
CA VAL A 31 5.84 -4.35 1.85
C VAL A 31 4.43 -4.23 1.30
N VAL A 32 4.32 -4.10 -0.02
CA VAL A 32 3.10 -4.22 -0.79
C VAL A 32 3.12 -5.58 -1.51
N PRO A 33 2.38 -6.60 -1.00
CA PRO A 33 2.46 -7.95 -1.56
C PRO A 33 1.89 -8.04 -2.98
N ARG A 34 2.48 -8.87 -3.84
CA ARG A 34 2.02 -9.14 -5.21
C ARG A 34 0.53 -9.49 -5.30
N ARG A 35 0.04 -10.28 -4.34
CA ARG A 35 -1.37 -10.69 -4.26
C ARG A 35 -2.29 -9.50 -3.98
N LEU A 36 -1.83 -8.54 -3.18
CA LEU A 36 -2.57 -7.30 -2.93
C LEU A 36 -2.58 -6.42 -4.19
N LYS A 37 -1.42 -6.25 -4.83
CA LYS A 37 -1.29 -5.46 -6.07
C LYS A 37 -2.25 -5.94 -7.15
N ARG A 38 -2.33 -7.26 -7.39
CA ARG A 38 -3.27 -7.86 -8.37
C ARG A 38 -4.73 -7.57 -8.05
N LYS A 39 -5.14 -7.73 -6.79
CA LYS A 39 -6.52 -7.47 -6.37
C LYS A 39 -6.92 -6.00 -6.56
N VAL A 40 -6.04 -5.08 -6.16
CA VAL A 40 -6.28 -3.64 -6.31
C VAL A 40 -6.32 -3.26 -7.78
N GLN A 41 -5.38 -3.77 -8.58
CA GLN A 41 -5.36 -3.55 -10.03
C GLN A 41 -6.65 -4.02 -10.70
N GLU A 42 -7.14 -5.21 -10.35
CA GLU A 42 -8.38 -5.75 -10.88
C GLU A 42 -9.57 -4.82 -10.61
N ILE A 43 -9.68 -4.30 -9.39
CA ILE A 43 -10.77 -3.41 -9.01
C ILE A 43 -10.69 -2.06 -9.74
N PHE A 44 -9.49 -1.48 -9.83
CA PHE A 44 -9.28 -0.25 -10.59
C PHE A 44 -9.58 -0.45 -12.09
N ARG A 45 -9.24 -1.63 -12.64
CA ARG A 45 -9.53 -1.99 -14.03
C ARG A 45 -11.04 -2.08 -14.29
N LEU A 46 -11.81 -2.66 -13.37
CA LEU A 46 -13.27 -2.75 -13.49
C LEU A 46 -13.95 -1.38 -13.59
N HIS A 47 -13.33 -0.33 -13.07
CA HIS A 47 -13.85 1.04 -13.10
C HIS A 47 -13.15 1.94 -14.13
N GLY A 48 -12.32 1.37 -15.02
CA GLY A 48 -11.62 2.12 -16.06
C GLY A 48 -10.41 2.94 -15.59
N PHE A 49 -9.94 2.77 -14.35
CA PHE A 49 -8.82 3.52 -13.76
C PHE A 49 -7.50 2.71 -13.69
N THR A 50 -7.24 1.87 -14.69
CA THR A 50 -6.13 0.89 -14.68
C THR A 50 -4.74 1.48 -14.49
N SER A 51 -4.47 2.73 -14.88
CA SER A 51 -3.17 3.37 -14.64
C SER A 51 -3.05 4.01 -13.24
N LEU A 52 -4.20 4.39 -12.66
CA LEU A 52 -4.25 5.13 -11.40
C LEU A 52 -3.86 4.27 -10.20
N PHE A 53 -4.07 2.95 -10.27
CA PHE A 53 -3.75 2.05 -9.15
C PHE A 53 -2.28 2.09 -8.77
N VAL A 54 -1.37 2.34 -9.73
CA VAL A 54 0.08 2.39 -9.50
C VAL A 54 0.41 3.51 -8.52
N TYR A 55 0.02 4.73 -8.88
CA TYR A 55 0.29 5.94 -8.09
C TYR A 55 -0.46 5.88 -6.77
N TYR A 56 -1.69 5.39 -6.80
CA TYR A 56 -2.51 5.27 -5.61
C TYR A 56 -1.89 4.31 -4.58
N LEU A 57 -1.53 3.09 -5.01
CA LEU A 57 -0.99 2.07 -4.12
C LEU A 57 0.42 2.43 -3.64
N PHE A 58 1.22 3.11 -4.47
CA PHE A 58 2.47 3.72 -4.05
C PHE A 58 2.23 4.76 -2.95
N SER A 59 1.29 5.69 -3.14
CA SER A 59 0.94 6.71 -2.14
C SER A 59 0.39 6.10 -0.84
N VAL A 60 -0.32 4.97 -0.88
CA VAL A 60 -0.73 4.23 0.33
C VAL A 60 0.49 3.70 1.09
N GLY A 61 1.48 3.15 0.39
CA GLY A 61 2.74 2.73 1.00
C GLY A 61 3.47 3.90 1.67
N VAL A 62 3.61 5.02 0.96
CA VAL A 62 4.19 6.27 1.49
C VAL A 62 3.40 6.77 2.71
N PHE A 63 2.06 6.76 2.66
CA PHE A 63 1.23 7.13 3.80
C PHE A 63 1.55 6.31 5.05
N TYR A 64 1.74 4.99 4.92
CA TYR A 64 2.09 4.13 6.06
C TYR A 64 3.49 4.40 6.61
N LEU A 65 4.45 4.72 5.73
CA LEU A 65 5.77 5.18 6.16
C LEU A 65 5.66 6.46 6.99
N LEU A 66 5.02 7.48 6.43
CA LEU A 66 4.92 8.81 7.03
C LEU A 66 4.08 8.79 8.32
N SER A 67 3.04 7.96 8.38
CA SER A 67 2.21 7.80 9.58
C SER A 67 2.96 7.26 10.80
N ASN A 68 4.15 6.67 10.60
CA ASN A 68 5.01 6.19 11.67
C ASN A 68 5.95 7.28 12.23
N LEU A 69 6.09 8.41 11.53
CA LEU A 69 6.90 9.53 12.00
C LEU A 69 6.14 10.29 13.09
N LYS A 70 6.81 10.54 14.21
CA LYS A 70 6.21 11.23 15.38
C LYS A 70 6.21 12.75 15.24
N GLU A 71 7.02 13.29 14.34
CA GLU A 71 7.26 14.71 14.20
C GLU A 71 7.23 15.13 12.73
N LYS A 72 6.84 16.39 12.49
CA LYS A 72 6.87 16.99 11.17
C LYS A 72 8.30 16.96 10.62
N SER A 73 8.43 16.51 9.38
CA SER A 73 9.72 16.26 8.75
C SER A 73 9.66 16.64 7.28
N SER A 74 10.82 16.95 6.71
CA SER A 74 10.99 17.10 5.27
C SER A 74 11.32 15.74 4.68
N VAL A 75 10.65 15.38 3.59
CA VAL A 75 10.69 14.05 3.00
C VAL A 75 10.95 14.20 1.51
N THR A 76 12.05 13.63 1.03
CA THR A 76 12.35 13.56 -0.39
C THR A 76 12.08 12.15 -0.89
N ILE A 77 11.16 12.03 -1.84
CA ILE A 77 10.83 10.77 -2.51
C ILE A 77 11.63 10.70 -3.81
N ASP A 78 12.27 9.57 -4.07
CA ASP A 78 12.95 9.37 -5.36
C ASP A 78 11.96 9.44 -6.52
N THR A 79 12.35 10.11 -7.61
CA THR A 79 11.51 10.31 -8.80
C THR A 79 11.42 9.03 -9.63
N GLU A 80 10.71 8.04 -9.11
CA GLU A 80 10.49 6.74 -9.76
C GLU A 80 9.49 6.82 -10.94
N TYR A 81 8.49 7.69 -10.84
CA TYR A 81 7.41 7.83 -11.82
C TYR A 81 7.41 9.25 -12.43
N PRO A 82 8.27 9.52 -13.43
CA PRO A 82 8.41 10.85 -14.03
C PRO A 82 7.06 11.46 -14.45
N GLY A 83 6.83 12.72 -14.05
CA GLY A 83 5.61 13.47 -14.38
C GLY A 83 4.38 13.10 -13.54
N LYS A 84 4.54 12.26 -12.50
CA LYS A 84 3.45 11.82 -11.61
C LYS A 84 3.61 12.29 -10.16
N ASP A 85 4.64 13.09 -9.90
CA ASP A 85 4.96 13.65 -8.58
C ASP A 85 3.78 14.39 -7.96
N LYS A 86 3.10 15.25 -8.74
CA LYS A 86 1.95 16.04 -8.27
C LYS A 86 0.80 15.15 -7.81
N ILE A 87 0.45 14.09 -8.56
CA ILE A 87 -0.66 13.20 -8.20
C ILE A 87 -0.29 12.30 -7.02
N ILE A 88 0.96 11.82 -6.95
CA ILE A 88 1.46 11.03 -5.82
C ILE A 88 1.44 11.87 -4.53
N LYS A 89 1.93 13.11 -4.61
CA LYS A 89 1.89 14.07 -3.49
C LYS A 89 0.47 14.33 -3.04
N GLN A 90 -0.44 14.62 -3.97
CA GLN A 90 -1.84 14.87 -3.67
C GLN A 90 -2.46 13.68 -2.93
N PHE A 91 -2.29 12.45 -3.43
CA PHE A 91 -2.80 11.27 -2.76
C PHE A 91 -2.18 11.05 -1.37
N ALA A 92 -0.85 11.16 -1.24
CA ALA A 92 -0.19 10.97 0.06
C ALA A 92 -0.65 12.01 1.09
N THR A 93 -0.71 13.29 0.71
CA THR A 93 -1.20 14.37 1.57
C THR A 93 -2.68 14.19 1.93
N SER A 94 -3.54 13.84 0.97
CA SER A 94 -4.95 13.54 1.25
C SER A 94 -5.10 12.38 2.22
N LEU A 95 -4.34 11.30 2.05
CA LEU A 95 -4.37 10.15 2.97
C LEU A 95 -3.95 10.56 4.39
N LEU A 96 -2.90 11.37 4.55
CA LEU A 96 -2.47 11.88 5.85
C LEU A 96 -3.56 12.73 6.52
N LYS A 97 -4.08 13.74 5.80
CA LYS A 97 -5.16 14.62 6.28
C LYS A 97 -6.39 13.84 6.70
N ASN A 98 -6.89 12.98 5.83
CA ASN A 98 -8.11 12.22 6.06
C ASN A 98 -7.98 11.27 7.25
N ASN A 99 -6.77 10.81 7.57
CA ASN A 99 -6.51 9.93 8.71
C ASN A 99 -6.03 10.68 9.96
N ASN A 100 -6.15 12.02 10.00
CA ASN A 100 -5.68 12.88 11.10
C ASN A 100 -4.21 12.62 11.47
N LYS A 101 -3.37 12.44 10.45
CA LYS A 101 -1.93 12.23 10.61
C LYS A 101 -1.17 13.53 10.37
N ILE A 102 0.04 13.60 10.92
CA ILE A 102 0.93 14.75 10.76
C ILE A 102 1.24 14.92 9.27
N GLU A 103 1.09 16.15 8.79
CA GLU A 103 1.47 16.49 7.43
C GLU A 103 2.97 16.76 7.34
N HIS A 104 3.62 16.12 6.38
CA HIS A 104 5.04 16.25 6.12
C HIS A 104 5.29 17.11 4.87
N GLU A 105 6.44 17.75 4.81
CA GLU A 105 6.86 18.48 3.63
C GLU A 105 7.42 17.47 2.61
N ILE A 106 6.61 17.15 1.59
CA ILE A 106 6.98 16.17 0.57
C ILE A 106 7.56 16.88 -0.67
N SER A 107 8.78 16.51 -1.04
CA SER A 107 9.44 16.89 -2.29
C SER A 107 9.86 15.65 -3.09
N PHE A 108 10.13 15.84 -4.38
CA PHE A 108 10.61 14.81 -5.27
C PHE A 108 11.94 15.25 -5.85
N ALA A 109 12.90 14.34 -5.90
CA ALA A 109 14.18 14.57 -6.54
C ALA A 109 14.73 13.24 -7.04
N ARG A 110 15.59 13.28 -8.05
CA ARG A 110 16.43 12.12 -8.38
C ARG A 110 17.43 11.93 -7.25
N ILE A 111 17.21 10.91 -6.43
CA ILE A 111 18.16 10.55 -5.38
C ILE A 111 19.24 9.70 -6.05
N GLY A 112 20.51 10.07 -5.86
CA GLY A 112 21.65 9.48 -6.59
C GLY A 112 21.83 7.97 -6.39
N ASN A 113 22.91 7.40 -6.92
CA ASN A 113 23.15 5.96 -6.83
C ASN A 113 23.32 5.48 -5.38
N ARG A 114 22.32 4.74 -4.88
CA ARG A 114 22.34 3.93 -3.63
C ARG A 114 22.34 4.73 -2.31
N PRO A 115 21.34 5.59 -2.07
CA PRO A 115 21.13 6.18 -0.75
C PRO A 115 20.90 5.11 0.34
N PRO A 116 21.07 5.42 1.63
CA PRO A 116 20.71 4.49 2.72
C PRO A 116 19.29 3.92 2.64
N ALA A 117 18.33 4.70 2.12
CA ALA A 117 16.95 4.26 1.88
C ALA A 117 16.87 3.13 0.84
N HIS A 118 17.74 3.13 -0.17
CA HIS A 118 17.85 2.07 -1.17
C HIS A 118 18.15 0.73 -0.51
N TYR A 119 19.17 0.70 0.36
CA TYR A 119 19.54 -0.52 1.08
C TYR A 119 18.42 -0.95 2.04
N ALA A 120 17.74 -0.01 2.70
CA ALA A 120 16.59 -0.33 3.56
C ALA A 120 15.47 -1.04 2.78
N ALA A 121 15.13 -0.57 1.58
CA ALA A 121 14.13 -1.23 0.74
C ALA A 121 14.66 -2.56 0.16
N LYS A 122 15.90 -2.57 -0.31
CA LYS A 122 16.52 -3.73 -0.99
C LYS A 122 16.76 -4.91 -0.04
N ASP A 123 17.25 -4.67 1.16
CA ASP A 123 17.52 -5.75 2.12
C ASP A 123 16.23 -6.47 2.56
N VAL A 124 15.13 -5.72 2.67
CA VAL A 124 13.81 -6.29 2.94
C VAL A 124 13.26 -7.02 1.71
N PHE A 125 13.45 -6.47 0.51
CA PHE A 125 13.04 -7.11 -0.74
C PHE A 125 13.77 -8.44 -0.98
N ASP A 126 15.08 -8.47 -0.72
CA ASP A 126 15.94 -9.65 -0.80
C ASP A 126 15.74 -10.61 0.40
N LYS A 127 14.81 -10.28 1.33
CA LYS A 127 14.45 -11.04 2.53
C LYS A 127 15.60 -11.24 3.54
N LYS A 128 16.61 -10.39 3.48
CA LYS A 128 17.70 -10.36 4.46
C LYS A 128 17.23 -9.76 5.79
N ILE A 129 16.30 -8.81 5.74
CA ILE A 129 15.70 -8.13 6.89
C ILE A 129 14.18 -8.30 6.85
N LYS A 130 13.54 -8.43 8.02
CA LYS A 130 12.07 -8.48 8.11
C LYS A 130 11.47 -7.08 7.88
N PRO A 131 10.34 -6.97 7.17
CA PRO A 131 9.64 -5.71 7.03
C PRO A 131 8.98 -5.27 8.34
N ASP A 132 8.88 -3.97 8.57
CA ASP A 132 8.14 -3.40 9.71
C ASP A 132 6.63 -3.51 9.51
N LYS A 133 6.16 -3.38 8.26
CA LYS A 133 4.75 -3.55 7.93
C LYS A 133 4.57 -4.29 6.61
N ILE A 134 3.64 -5.24 6.59
CA ILE A 134 3.15 -5.86 5.36
C ILE A 134 1.71 -5.39 5.13
N LEU A 135 1.46 -4.72 4.02
CA LEU A 135 0.13 -4.23 3.69
C LEU A 135 -0.82 -5.39 3.35
N ASN A 136 -2.05 -5.25 3.82
CA ASN A 136 -3.16 -6.12 3.42
C ASN A 136 -4.33 -5.29 2.85
N LEU A 137 -5.44 -5.95 2.51
CA LEU A 137 -6.62 -5.25 1.97
C LEU A 137 -7.30 -4.35 3.01
N GLU A 138 -7.30 -4.76 4.29
CA GLU A 138 -7.87 -3.97 5.38
C GLU A 138 -7.10 -2.68 5.61
N ASP A 139 -5.78 -2.70 5.45
CA ASP A 139 -4.93 -1.52 5.52
C ASP A 139 -5.34 -0.50 4.46
N ILE A 140 -5.48 -0.94 3.21
CA ILE A 140 -5.95 -0.09 2.11
C ILE A 140 -7.31 0.51 2.47
N ILE A 141 -8.27 -0.31 2.90
CA ILE A 141 -9.62 0.14 3.25
C ILE A 141 -9.59 1.11 4.44
N LYS A 142 -8.78 0.87 5.47
CA LYS A 142 -8.64 1.76 6.63
C LYS A 142 -8.09 3.11 6.23
N ALA A 143 -7.01 3.13 5.43
CA ALA A 143 -6.42 4.37 4.91
C ALA A 143 -7.44 5.19 4.11
N ILE A 144 -8.42 4.50 3.52
CA ILE A 144 -9.39 5.06 2.59
C ILE A 144 -10.65 5.63 3.24
N LYS A 145 -11.09 5.12 4.40
CA LYS A 145 -12.43 5.34 5.00
C LYS A 145 -12.91 6.80 5.12
N LYS A 146 -12.04 7.77 4.86
CA LYS A 146 -12.31 9.21 4.94
C LYS A 146 -11.92 9.99 3.66
N THR A 147 -11.76 9.32 2.51
CA THR A 147 -11.39 9.95 1.22
C THR A 147 -12.61 10.25 0.35
N ASP A 148 -12.72 11.48 -0.16
CA ASP A 148 -13.81 11.94 -1.03
C ASP A 148 -13.65 11.59 -2.52
N GLY A 149 -14.78 11.51 -3.25
CA GLY A 149 -14.83 11.57 -4.73
C GLY A 149 -14.85 10.22 -5.48
N ARG A 150 -14.54 10.23 -6.80
CA ARG A 150 -14.63 9.08 -7.75
C ARG A 150 -13.90 7.80 -7.31
N LEU A 151 -12.89 7.91 -6.46
CA LEU A 151 -12.25 6.74 -5.84
C LEU A 151 -13.28 5.95 -4.99
N ARG A 152 -14.29 6.61 -4.41
CA ARG A 152 -15.33 6.02 -3.55
C ARG A 152 -16.06 4.84 -4.20
N GLU A 153 -16.26 4.82 -5.52
CA GLU A 153 -16.89 3.68 -6.22
C GLU A 153 -15.95 2.47 -6.30
N CYS A 154 -14.69 2.68 -6.70
CA CYS A 154 -13.64 1.66 -6.63
C CYS A 154 -13.48 1.13 -5.20
N ILE A 155 -13.57 2.03 -4.24
CA ILE A 155 -13.46 1.78 -2.81
C ILE A 155 -14.65 0.99 -2.27
N SER A 156 -15.87 1.34 -2.66
CA SER A 156 -17.07 0.56 -2.29
C SER A 156 -16.90 -0.87 -2.74
N THR A 157 -16.40 -1.07 -3.97
CA THR A 157 -16.09 -2.40 -4.49
C THR A 157 -14.99 -3.11 -3.68
N LEU A 158 -13.96 -2.40 -3.19
CA LEU A 158 -12.95 -2.97 -2.28
C LEU A 158 -13.58 -3.43 -0.96
N VAL A 159 -14.45 -2.61 -0.36
CA VAL A 159 -15.16 -2.91 0.88
C VAL A 159 -16.11 -4.10 0.69
N ASP A 160 -16.87 -4.11 -0.40
CA ASP A 160 -17.79 -5.19 -0.75
C ASP A 160 -17.06 -6.50 -1.04
N ALA A 161 -15.93 -6.45 -1.76
CA ALA A 161 -15.07 -7.60 -2.01
C ALA A 161 -14.52 -8.17 -0.70
N GLN A 162 -14.15 -7.33 0.27
CA GLN A 162 -13.74 -7.77 1.60
C GLN A 162 -14.90 -8.46 2.34
N ALA A 163 -16.10 -7.86 2.35
CA ALA A 163 -17.30 -8.40 3.01
C ALA A 163 -17.75 -9.76 2.42
N ARG A 164 -17.65 -9.92 1.10
CA ARG A 164 -17.94 -11.21 0.43
C ARG A 164 -16.91 -12.28 0.77
N SER A 165 -15.63 -11.91 0.89
CA SER A 165 -14.55 -12.80 1.33
C SER A 165 -14.76 -13.28 2.78
N THR A 166 -15.23 -12.41 3.68
CA THR A 166 -15.53 -12.80 5.07
C THR A 166 -16.76 -13.69 5.16
N ASN A 167 -17.80 -13.44 4.36
CA ASN A 167 -19.02 -14.27 4.36
C ASN A 167 -18.78 -15.67 3.78
N LYS A 168 -17.89 -15.83 2.79
CA LYS A 168 -17.47 -17.17 2.32
C LYS A 168 -16.72 -17.98 3.37
N ARG A 169 -16.07 -17.34 4.35
CA ARG A 169 -15.40 -18.04 5.47
C ARG A 169 -16.35 -18.53 6.56
N TYR A 170 -17.59 -18.02 6.60
CA TYR A 170 -18.61 -18.39 7.60
C TYR A 170 -19.58 -19.49 7.13
N HIS A 171 -19.30 -20.20 6.03
CA HIS A 171 -20.02 -21.43 5.70
C HIS A 171 -19.43 -22.60 6.50
N LYS A 172 -20.05 -22.88 7.66
CA LYS A 172 -19.82 -24.10 8.47
C LYS A 172 -19.93 -25.36 7.58
N PRO A 173 -19.15 -26.41 7.86
CA PRO A 173 -19.27 -27.67 7.13
C PRO A 173 -20.67 -28.24 7.31
N THR A 174 -21.32 -28.59 6.19
CA THR A 174 -22.56 -29.35 6.18
C THR A 174 -22.33 -30.67 6.90
N LYS A 175 -23.18 -30.94 7.92
CA LYS A 175 -23.16 -32.18 8.69
C LYS A 175 -23.22 -33.37 7.73
N LYS A 176 -22.23 -34.28 7.82
CA LYS A 176 -22.30 -35.61 7.19
C LYS A 176 -23.62 -36.27 7.57
N SER A 177 -24.39 -36.68 6.57
CA SER A 177 -25.58 -37.49 6.76
C SER A 177 -25.18 -38.83 7.37
N ILE A 178 -25.65 -39.08 8.58
CA ILE A 178 -25.55 -40.39 9.23
C ILE A 178 -26.46 -41.33 8.44
N ARG A 179 -25.87 -42.22 7.63
CA ARG A 179 -26.56 -43.37 7.04
C ARG A 179 -27.18 -44.19 8.17
N LYS A 180 -28.49 -44.14 8.34
CA LYS A 180 -29.24 -45.17 9.07
C LYS A 180 -29.26 -46.43 8.21
N LYS A 181 -28.34 -47.36 8.49
CA LYS A 181 -28.55 -48.80 8.23
C LYS A 181 -29.23 -49.38 9.48
N LYS A 182 -30.46 -49.87 9.36
CA LYS A 182 -31.07 -50.95 10.16
C LYS A 182 -32.20 -51.49 9.28
N LYS A 183 -31.95 -52.64 8.60
CA LYS A 183 -32.21 -54.01 9.05
C LYS A 183 -33.71 -54.25 9.15
#